data_AF-A0A1W9IM14-F1
#
_entry.id   AF-A0A1W9IM14-F1
#
_cell.length_a   1.000
_cell.length_b   1.000
_cell.length_c   1.000
_cell.angle_alpha   90.00
_cell.angle_beta   90.00
_cell.angle_gamma   90.00
#
_symmetry.space_group_name_H-M   'P 1'
#
loop_
_entity.id
_entity.type
_entity.pdbx_description
1 polymer ?
#
loop_
_entity_poly.entity_id
_entity_poly.type
_entity_poly.pdbx_seq_one_letter_code
_entity_poly.pdbx_strand_id
1 'polypeptide(L)'
;MIDPVRRNVPDSVVRHVGYTVVVCVVLGLIATAGIGQAQTGFTQSGSLKRSPAEIVKRYVRLDQKGARLEAMGFDVLAPYVDWKEEPSWDHVVVIQEATVPEDYRQWTIIDNMDIIIPVTFRVRGSVNFKSAVFVPEDKTEEVRFHVKAVRNSWRIVEPVIPPHIGVPRMVNFAREAALHEQDAAQRGVLAALEGSLRKAR
;
A
#
# COMPACT_ATOMS: atom_id res chain seq x y z
N MET A 1 33.32 22.80 -33.90
CA MET A 1 33.54 21.42 -33.45
C MET A 1 34.42 21.50 -32.21
N ILE A 2 33.97 20.90 -31.10
CA ILE A 2 34.68 20.61 -29.82
C ILE A 2 34.76 21.72 -28.74
N ASP A 3 33.79 21.61 -27.82
CA ASP A 3 33.72 21.81 -26.35
C ASP A 3 34.63 22.80 -25.57
N PRO A 4 34.02 23.64 -24.70
CA PRO A 4 34.70 24.25 -23.57
C PRO A 4 34.53 23.46 -22.25
N VAL A 5 35.66 23.27 -21.56
CA VAL A 5 35.81 23.29 -20.09
C VAL A 5 34.94 22.30 -19.29
N ARG A 6 35.42 21.06 -19.16
CA ARG A 6 35.13 20.21 -17.99
C ARG A 6 35.79 20.83 -16.75
N ARG A 7 35.01 21.50 -15.90
CA ARG A 7 35.41 21.72 -14.50
C ARG A 7 35.26 20.40 -13.74
N ASN A 8 36.39 19.85 -13.30
CA ASN A 8 36.46 18.80 -12.30
C ASN A 8 35.82 19.29 -11.00
N VAL A 9 34.68 18.70 -10.63
CA VAL A 9 34.14 18.77 -9.27
C VAL A 9 34.57 17.47 -8.57
N PRO A 10 35.20 17.53 -7.39
CA PRO A 10 35.68 16.35 -6.69
C PRO A 10 34.52 15.48 -6.17
N ASP A 11 34.60 14.16 -6.39
CA ASP A 11 33.63 13.10 -6.05
C ASP A 11 33.35 12.90 -4.54
N SER A 12 33.64 13.88 -3.69
CA SER A 12 33.56 13.79 -2.23
C SER A 12 32.29 14.38 -1.60
N VAL A 13 31.38 14.96 -2.39
CA VAL A 13 30.18 15.65 -1.84
C VAL A 13 28.85 14.96 -2.21
N VAL A 14 28.86 13.91 -3.05
CA VAL A 14 27.62 13.19 -3.48
C VAL A 14 27.42 11.85 -2.76
N ARG A 15 28.13 11.61 -1.65
CA ARG A 15 28.14 10.30 -0.93
C ARG A 15 27.93 10.41 0.58
N HIS A 16 27.04 11.28 1.06
CA HIS A 16 26.81 11.46 2.51
C HIS A 16 25.34 11.39 2.97
N VAL A 17 24.40 10.83 2.18
CA VAL A 17 23.01 10.61 2.67
C VAL A 17 22.46 9.22 2.31
N GLY A 18 23.35 8.23 2.15
CA GLY A 18 22.92 6.86 1.95
C GLY A 18 24.03 5.90 2.32
N TYR A 19 23.73 4.93 3.17
CA TYR A 19 24.55 3.77 3.55
C TYR A 19 25.59 3.94 4.68
N THR A 20 25.09 4.12 5.90
CA THR A 20 25.75 3.67 7.16
C THR A 20 24.62 3.67 8.22
N VAL A 21 24.22 2.62 8.91
CA VAL A 21 24.83 1.35 9.31
C VAL A 21 23.69 0.34 9.55
N VAL A 22 23.74 -0.79 8.84
CA VAL A 22 23.12 -2.05 9.27
C VAL A 22 24.21 -2.81 10.04
N VAL A 23 23.81 -3.57 11.06
CA VAL A 23 24.51 -4.71 11.71
C VAL A 23 25.15 -4.46 13.10
N CYS A 24 24.82 -5.40 14.01
CA CYS A 24 25.44 -5.80 15.28
C CYS A 24 25.04 -5.08 16.58
N VAL A 25 24.16 -5.70 17.38
CA VAL A 25 24.58 -6.41 18.61
C VAL A 25 23.68 -7.65 18.83
N VAL A 26 24.28 -8.84 18.78
CA VAL A 26 23.78 -10.09 19.37
C VAL A 26 24.66 -10.41 20.57
N LEU A 27 24.07 -11.02 21.60
CA LEU A 27 24.59 -11.67 22.82
C LEU A 27 23.96 -10.99 24.05
N GLY A 28 23.29 -11.65 24.97
CA GLY A 28 23.00 -13.06 25.21
C GLY A 28 22.61 -13.18 26.69
N LEU A 29 21.55 -13.92 27.02
CA LEU A 29 21.37 -14.45 28.38
C LEU A 29 20.47 -15.68 28.35
N ILE A 30 21.07 -16.77 28.83
CA ILE A 30 20.54 -18.13 28.91
C ILE A 30 19.91 -18.33 30.29
N ALA A 31 18.86 -19.16 30.28
CA ALA A 31 18.28 -19.99 31.35
C ALA A 31 17.46 -19.34 32.47
N THR A 32 16.19 -19.75 32.55
CA THR A 32 15.71 -20.59 33.68
C THR A 32 14.64 -21.57 33.22
N ALA A 33 14.66 -22.72 33.90
CA ALA A 33 13.89 -23.94 33.70
C ALA A 33 12.37 -23.82 33.88
N GLY A 34 11.63 -24.75 33.27
CA GLY A 34 10.22 -25.01 33.55
C GLY A 34 9.69 -26.18 32.71
N ILE A 35 9.85 -27.40 33.22
CA ILE A 35 9.17 -28.62 32.73
C ILE A 35 7.66 -28.43 32.94
N GLY A 36 6.83 -28.67 31.93
CA GLY A 36 5.39 -28.59 32.11
C GLY A 36 4.55 -28.90 30.87
N GLN A 37 4.38 -30.19 30.62
CA GLN A 37 3.18 -30.83 30.05
C GLN A 37 2.76 -30.48 28.61
N ALA A 38 2.79 -31.53 27.78
CA ALA A 38 1.92 -31.66 26.63
C ALA A 38 0.47 -31.41 27.04
N GLN A 39 -0.16 -30.43 26.40
CA GLN A 39 -1.60 -30.33 26.31
C GLN A 39 -1.97 -30.31 24.82
N THR A 40 -2.43 -31.48 24.37
CA THR A 40 -3.43 -31.57 23.31
C THR A 40 -4.60 -30.66 23.64
N GLY A 41 -4.92 -29.74 22.74
CA GLY A 41 -6.02 -28.80 22.91
C GLY A 41 -6.32 -28.07 21.61
N PHE A 42 -6.86 -28.78 20.62
CA PHE A 42 -7.72 -28.15 19.63
C PHE A 42 -8.91 -27.55 20.40
N THR A 43 -8.90 -26.24 20.65
CA THR A 43 -10.10 -25.40 20.85
C THR A 43 -9.67 -23.97 21.18
N GLN A 44 -9.42 -23.18 20.15
CA GLN A 44 -9.66 -21.74 20.23
C GLN A 44 -10.27 -21.24 18.92
N SER A 45 -11.42 -21.80 18.54
CA SER A 45 -12.38 -21.07 17.72
C SER A 45 -13.07 -20.01 18.58
N GLY A 46 -12.28 -19.06 19.11
CA GLY A 46 -12.83 -17.77 19.49
C GLY A 46 -13.33 -17.15 18.20
N SER A 47 -14.65 -17.09 18.02
CA SER A 47 -15.29 -16.54 16.81
C SER A 47 -14.52 -15.31 16.32
N LEU A 48 -13.89 -15.43 15.15
CA LEU A 48 -13.17 -14.31 14.56
C LEU A 48 -14.18 -13.19 14.38
N LYS A 49 -13.90 -12.01 14.96
CA LYS A 49 -14.89 -10.92 15.14
C LYS A 49 -15.53 -10.42 13.83
N ARG A 50 -14.93 -10.74 12.67
CA ARG A 50 -15.36 -10.31 11.34
C ARG A 50 -15.09 -11.43 10.33
N SER A 51 -15.80 -11.42 9.21
CA SER A 51 -15.49 -12.28 8.06
C SER A 51 -14.17 -11.83 7.39
N PRO A 52 -13.46 -12.72 6.68
CA PRO A 52 -12.27 -12.35 5.93
C PRO A 52 -12.57 -11.31 4.83
N ALA A 53 -13.71 -11.44 4.14
CA ALA A 53 -14.14 -10.44 3.14
C ALA A 53 -14.40 -9.06 3.75
N GLU A 54 -14.94 -8.98 4.96
CA GLU A 54 -15.14 -7.70 5.65
C GLU A 54 -13.80 -7.01 5.98
N ILE A 55 -12.74 -7.76 6.24
CA ILE A 55 -11.38 -7.20 6.41
C ILE A 55 -10.87 -6.63 5.08
N VAL A 56 -10.96 -7.40 4.00
CA VAL A 56 -10.53 -6.97 2.66
C VAL A 56 -11.32 -5.74 2.21
N LYS A 57 -12.65 -5.74 2.36
CA LYS A 57 -13.53 -4.63 2.02
C LYS A 57 -13.19 -3.34 2.76
N ARG A 58 -12.83 -3.44 4.05
CA ARG A 58 -12.40 -2.28 4.84
C ARG A 58 -11.05 -1.76 4.42
N TYR A 59 -10.09 -2.65 4.20
CA TYR A 59 -8.77 -2.28 3.65
C TYR A 59 -8.93 -1.55 2.31
N VAL A 60 -9.62 -2.16 1.34
CA VAL A 60 -9.84 -1.59 0.00
C VAL A 60 -10.54 -0.23 0.08
N ARG A 61 -11.53 -0.09 0.97
CA ARG A 61 -12.23 1.19 1.15
C ARG A 61 -11.33 2.28 1.75
N LEU A 62 -10.41 1.94 2.65
CA LEU A 62 -9.44 2.88 3.20
C LEU A 62 -8.44 3.32 2.14
N ASP A 63 -7.97 2.37 1.33
CA ASP A 63 -7.06 2.63 0.22
C ASP A 63 -7.72 3.56 -0.82
N GLN A 64 -8.94 3.24 -1.24
CA GLN A 64 -9.72 4.09 -2.16
C GLN A 64 -9.94 5.52 -1.63
N LYS A 65 -10.02 5.68 -0.30
CA LYS A 65 -10.16 6.99 0.36
C LYS A 65 -8.84 7.75 0.52
N GLY A 66 -7.71 7.17 0.11
CA GLY A 66 -6.41 7.82 0.19
C GLY A 66 -5.76 7.72 1.55
N ALA A 67 -6.08 6.70 2.37
CA ALA A 67 -5.40 6.52 3.66
C ALA A 67 -3.88 6.49 3.47
N ARG A 68 -3.38 5.77 2.45
CA ARG A 68 -1.94 5.66 2.13
C ARG A 68 -1.31 6.91 1.50
N LEU A 69 -2.08 7.96 1.24
CA LEU A 69 -1.54 9.26 0.79
C LEU A 69 -1.14 10.18 1.95
N GLU A 70 -1.49 9.83 3.18
CA GLU A 70 -1.28 10.65 4.37
C GLU A 70 -0.03 10.21 5.14
N ALA A 71 0.62 11.15 5.85
CA ALA A 71 1.91 10.91 6.54
C ALA A 71 1.87 9.81 7.62
N MET A 72 0.68 9.45 8.12
CA MET A 72 0.45 8.34 9.06
C MET A 72 -0.51 7.27 8.50
N GLY A 73 -0.63 7.22 7.17
CA GLY A 73 -1.60 6.39 6.47
C GLY A 73 -1.48 4.89 6.73
N PHE A 74 -0.25 4.43 6.93
CA PHE A 74 0.03 3.01 7.14
C PHE A 74 -0.46 2.49 8.50
N ASP A 75 -0.40 3.30 9.55
CA ASP A 75 -0.88 2.91 10.89
C ASP A 75 -2.39 2.62 10.90
N VAL A 76 -3.13 3.31 10.03
CA VAL A 76 -4.58 3.08 9.85
C VAL A 76 -4.87 1.71 9.22
N LEU A 77 -3.91 1.15 8.48
CA LEU A 77 -4.00 -0.17 7.86
C LEU A 77 -3.58 -1.30 8.79
N ALA A 78 -2.82 -0.98 9.85
CA ALA A 78 -2.29 -1.95 10.81
C ALA A 78 -3.33 -2.93 11.39
N PRO A 79 -4.64 -2.63 11.50
CA PRO A 79 -5.67 -3.62 11.90
C PRO A 79 -6.10 -4.62 10.83
N TYR A 80 -5.73 -4.41 9.56
CA TYR A 80 -6.21 -5.19 8.40
C TYR A 80 -5.11 -5.98 7.70
N VAL A 81 -3.85 -5.58 7.85
CA VAL A 81 -2.70 -6.23 7.21
C VAL A 81 -1.81 -6.91 8.25
N ASP A 82 -0.99 -7.87 7.81
CA ASP A 82 0.11 -8.48 8.56
C ASP A 82 1.45 -8.26 7.81
N TRP A 83 1.56 -7.13 7.11
CA TRP A 83 2.77 -6.74 6.40
C TRP A 83 3.79 -6.16 7.39
N LYS A 84 5.05 -6.54 7.24
CA LYS A 84 6.15 -5.99 8.05
C LYS A 84 6.45 -4.55 7.69
N GLU A 85 6.39 -4.24 6.40
CA GLU A 85 6.69 -2.93 5.85
C GLU A 85 5.91 -2.72 4.55
N GLU A 86 5.72 -1.45 4.19
CA GLU A 86 5.17 -1.05 2.90
C GLU A 86 6.33 -0.63 1.97
N PRO A 87 6.43 -1.19 0.75
CA PRO A 87 7.38 -0.74 -0.24
C PRO A 87 7.19 0.74 -0.58
N SER A 88 8.26 1.40 -0.99
CA SER A 88 8.14 2.73 -1.60
C SER A 88 7.57 2.61 -3.01
N TRP A 89 6.43 3.27 -3.25
CA TRP A 89 5.77 3.27 -4.56
C TRP A 89 6.10 4.54 -5.34
N ASP A 90 6.53 4.37 -6.59
CA ASP A 90 6.76 5.49 -7.52
C ASP A 90 5.45 6.04 -8.11
N HIS A 91 4.35 5.31 -7.96
CA HIS A 91 3.06 5.64 -8.55
C HIS A 91 1.90 5.16 -7.67
N VAL A 92 0.71 5.68 -7.96
CA VAL A 92 -0.56 5.15 -7.46
C VAL A 92 -1.45 4.73 -8.61
N VAL A 93 -2.26 3.71 -8.36
CA VAL A 93 -3.30 3.27 -9.27
C VAL A 93 -4.55 4.08 -8.97
N VAL A 94 -5.15 4.68 -9.99
CA VAL A 94 -6.39 5.44 -9.86
C VAL A 94 -7.55 4.56 -10.29
N ILE A 95 -8.49 4.34 -9.37
CA ILE A 95 -9.64 3.47 -9.58
C ILE A 95 -10.95 4.24 -9.58
N GLN A 96 -11.91 3.77 -10.37
CA GLN A 96 -13.30 4.19 -10.26
C GLN A 96 -13.93 3.57 -9.01
N GLU A 97 -13.80 2.25 -8.89
CA GLU A 97 -14.42 1.42 -7.86
C GLU A 97 -13.64 0.12 -7.66
N ALA A 98 -13.95 -0.54 -6.57
CA ALA A 98 -13.43 -1.87 -6.24
C ALA A 98 -14.56 -2.75 -5.72
N THR A 99 -14.57 -4.00 -6.16
CA THR A 99 -15.58 -4.99 -5.81
C THR A 99 -14.92 -6.14 -5.07
N VAL A 100 -15.39 -6.39 -3.85
CA VAL A 100 -14.98 -7.53 -3.03
C VAL A 100 -16.17 -8.51 -2.99
N PRO A 101 -16.02 -9.75 -3.49
CA PRO A 101 -17.12 -10.70 -3.53
C PRO A 101 -17.44 -11.20 -2.13
N GLU A 102 -18.73 -11.14 -1.78
CA GLU A 102 -19.25 -11.71 -0.53
C GLU A 102 -19.61 -13.19 -0.67
N ASP A 103 -19.79 -13.68 -1.91
CA ASP A 103 -20.05 -15.08 -2.20
C ASP A 103 -18.76 -15.92 -2.08
N TYR A 104 -18.75 -16.82 -1.10
CA TYR A 104 -17.64 -17.73 -0.81
C TYR A 104 -17.29 -18.66 -1.98
N ARG A 105 -18.22 -18.86 -2.94
CA ARG A 105 -17.96 -19.65 -4.16
C ARG A 105 -16.90 -19.03 -5.06
N GLN A 106 -16.65 -17.74 -4.92
CA GLN A 106 -15.63 -17.00 -5.67
C GLN A 106 -14.28 -17.03 -4.95
N TRP A 107 -14.22 -17.53 -3.71
CA TRP A 107 -13.00 -17.57 -2.92
C TRP A 107 -12.26 -18.88 -3.17
N THR A 108 -10.94 -18.85 -3.02
CA THR A 108 -10.15 -20.08 -2.91
C THR A 108 -9.90 -20.34 -1.43
N ILE A 109 -10.50 -21.41 -0.90
CA ILE A 109 -10.34 -21.81 0.50
C ILE A 109 -9.16 -22.78 0.57
N ILE A 110 -8.08 -22.38 1.24
CA ILE A 110 -6.93 -23.26 1.49
C ILE A 110 -7.22 -24.08 2.75
N ASP A 111 -7.67 -23.42 3.81
CA ASP A 111 -8.17 -24.01 5.06
C ASP A 111 -9.15 -23.02 5.73
N ASN A 112 -9.80 -23.43 6.82
CA ASN A 112 -10.75 -22.63 7.60
C ASN A 112 -10.16 -21.32 8.17
N MET A 113 -8.83 -21.21 8.21
CA MET A 113 -8.09 -20.05 8.71
C MET A 113 -7.19 -19.41 7.63
N ASP A 114 -7.36 -19.83 6.38
CA ASP A 114 -6.47 -19.47 5.26
C ASP A 114 -7.24 -19.42 3.93
N ILE A 115 -7.47 -18.20 3.40
CA ILE A 115 -8.40 -17.94 2.31
C ILE A 115 -7.81 -16.92 1.33
N ILE A 116 -8.06 -17.12 0.04
CA ILE A 116 -7.77 -16.14 -1.01
C ILE A 116 -9.08 -15.56 -1.55
N ILE A 117 -9.18 -14.24 -1.55
CA ILE A 117 -10.35 -13.47 -2.01
C ILE A 117 -9.95 -12.65 -3.25
N PRO A 118 -10.58 -12.87 -4.42
CA PRO A 118 -10.33 -12.05 -5.59
C PRO A 118 -11.05 -10.70 -5.46
N VAL A 119 -10.31 -9.61 -5.57
CA VAL A 119 -10.86 -8.25 -5.62
C VAL A 119 -10.70 -7.71 -7.02
N THR A 120 -11.79 -7.17 -7.56
CA THR A 120 -11.79 -6.57 -8.88
C THR A 120 -11.75 -5.05 -8.76
N PHE A 121 -10.77 -4.42 -9.40
CA PHE A 121 -10.63 -2.98 -9.50
C PHE A 121 -10.98 -2.52 -10.91
N ARG A 122 -11.80 -1.46 -11.01
CA ARG A 122 -12.00 -0.75 -12.27
C ARG A 122 -10.99 0.40 -12.33
N VAL A 123 -9.87 0.16 -12.98
CA VAL A 123 -8.74 1.10 -13.10
C VAL A 123 -9.05 2.12 -14.18
N ARG A 124 -8.74 3.39 -13.91
CA ARG A 124 -8.82 4.50 -14.87
C ARG A 124 -7.46 5.01 -15.32
N GLY A 125 -6.39 4.63 -14.61
CA GLY A 125 -5.02 4.96 -14.94
C GLY A 125 -4.10 4.91 -13.73
N SER A 126 -2.93 5.53 -13.86
CA SER A 126 -1.97 5.69 -12.76
C SER A 126 -1.42 7.11 -12.71
N VAL A 127 -1.03 7.57 -11.51
CA VAL A 127 -0.33 8.84 -11.32
C VAL A 127 1.10 8.55 -10.89
N ASN A 128 2.07 9.08 -11.61
CA ASN A 128 3.48 9.01 -11.22
C ASN A 128 3.79 10.17 -10.26
N PHE A 129 4.38 9.87 -9.09
CA PHE A 129 4.65 10.90 -8.08
C PHE A 129 5.81 11.83 -8.43
N LYS A 130 6.79 11.37 -9.22
CA LYS A 130 7.94 12.18 -9.62
C LYS A 130 7.56 13.23 -10.66
N SER A 131 6.73 12.86 -11.63
CA SER A 131 6.33 13.77 -12.71
C SER A 131 4.97 14.43 -12.48
N ALA A 132 4.18 13.97 -11.51
CA ALA A 132 2.79 14.37 -11.30
C ALA A 132 1.93 14.23 -12.59
N VAL A 133 2.23 13.23 -13.42
CA VAL A 133 1.50 12.94 -14.66
C VAL A 133 0.52 11.80 -14.41
N PHE A 134 -0.73 12.01 -14.83
CA PHE A 134 -1.73 10.94 -14.94
C PHE A 134 -1.61 10.26 -16.31
N VAL A 135 -1.42 8.95 -16.29
CA VAL A 135 -1.40 8.08 -17.47
C VAL A 135 -2.73 7.33 -17.52
N PRO A 136 -3.66 7.67 -18.43
CA PRO A 136 -4.94 6.99 -18.54
C PRO A 136 -4.78 5.54 -18.97
N GLU A 137 -5.51 4.64 -18.31
CA GLU A 137 -5.59 3.22 -18.63
C GLU A 137 -6.95 2.71 -18.16
N ASP A 138 -7.86 2.39 -19.09
CA ASP A 138 -9.17 1.82 -18.73
C ASP A 138 -9.08 0.30 -18.79
N LYS A 139 -9.01 -0.33 -17.60
CA LYS A 139 -8.93 -1.78 -17.48
C LYS A 139 -9.63 -2.28 -16.23
N THR A 140 -9.95 -3.56 -16.27
CA THR A 140 -10.33 -4.33 -15.09
C THR A 140 -9.11 -5.08 -14.60
N GLU A 141 -8.73 -4.86 -13.34
CA GLU A 141 -7.63 -5.55 -12.67
C GLU A 141 -8.18 -6.47 -11.59
N GLU A 142 -7.74 -7.72 -11.54
CA GLU A 142 -8.07 -8.66 -10.46
C GLU A 142 -6.83 -8.88 -9.59
N VAL A 143 -6.98 -8.64 -8.29
CA VAL A 143 -5.95 -8.91 -7.28
C VAL A 143 -6.47 -9.93 -6.29
N ARG A 144 -5.69 -10.98 -6.05
CA ARG A 144 -6.06 -12.08 -5.15
C ARG A 144 -5.46 -11.87 -3.77
N PHE A 145 -6.27 -11.35 -2.85
CA PHE A 145 -5.85 -11.09 -1.48
C PHE A 145 -5.86 -12.37 -0.66
N HIS A 146 -4.68 -12.76 -0.20
CA HIS A 146 -4.48 -13.86 0.72
C HIS A 146 -4.68 -13.36 2.16
N VAL A 147 -5.59 -14.01 2.87
CA VAL A 147 -6.04 -13.60 4.19
C VAL A 147 -5.88 -14.78 5.16
N LYS A 148 -5.17 -14.54 6.26
CA LYS A 148 -4.97 -15.53 7.32
C LYS A 148 -5.50 -15.07 8.65
N ALA A 149 -5.95 -16.01 9.47
CA ALA A 149 -6.27 -15.72 10.86
C ALA A 149 -4.99 -15.65 11.69
N VAL A 150 -4.63 -14.44 12.10
CA VAL A 150 -3.43 -14.13 12.92
C VAL A 150 -3.88 -13.52 14.24
N ARG A 151 -3.44 -14.10 15.36
CA ARG A 151 -3.75 -13.60 16.73
C ARG A 151 -5.24 -13.28 16.92
N ASN A 152 -6.10 -14.21 16.54
CA ASN A 152 -7.57 -14.10 16.66
C ASN A 152 -8.20 -12.97 15.82
N SER A 153 -7.60 -12.60 14.68
CA SER A 153 -8.17 -11.68 13.69
C SER A 153 -7.73 -12.06 12.28
N TRP A 154 -8.61 -11.89 11.29
CA TRP A 154 -8.21 -12.01 9.88
C TRP A 154 -7.31 -10.85 9.47
N ARG A 155 -6.25 -11.16 8.72
CA ARG A 155 -5.26 -10.21 8.21
C ARG A 155 -4.89 -10.53 6.78
N ILE A 156 -4.74 -9.50 5.96
CA ILE A 156 -4.15 -9.62 4.63
C ILE A 156 -2.66 -9.87 4.80
N VAL A 157 -2.18 -11.01 4.32
CA VAL A 157 -0.76 -11.38 4.37
C VAL A 157 -0.05 -11.01 3.07
N GLU A 158 -0.74 -11.13 1.93
CA GLU A 158 -0.26 -10.76 0.60
C GLU A 158 -1.46 -10.52 -0.34
N PRO A 159 -1.27 -9.85 -1.49
CA PRO A 159 -0.08 -9.15 -1.93
C PRO A 159 0.07 -7.77 -1.27
N VAL A 160 1.29 -7.24 -1.28
CA VAL A 160 1.54 -5.83 -1.05
C VAL A 160 1.51 -5.11 -2.40
N ILE A 161 0.47 -4.31 -2.62
CA ILE A 161 0.19 -3.65 -3.91
C ILE A 161 0.38 -2.14 -3.82
N PRO A 162 0.61 -1.42 -4.94
CA PRO A 162 0.56 0.03 -4.94
C PRO A 162 -0.78 0.55 -4.41
N PRO A 163 -0.84 1.78 -3.87
CA PRO A 163 -2.10 2.36 -3.42
C PRO A 163 -3.11 2.47 -4.56
N HIS A 164 -4.33 1.99 -4.32
CA HIS A 164 -5.46 2.06 -5.25
C HIS A 164 -6.43 3.15 -4.79
N ILE A 165 -6.26 4.36 -5.34
CA ILE A 165 -6.94 5.57 -4.88
C ILE A 165 -8.14 5.87 -5.77
N GLY A 166 -9.27 6.25 -5.18
CA GLY A 166 -10.44 6.68 -5.94
C GLY A 166 -10.19 7.96 -6.74
N VAL A 167 -10.70 8.02 -7.98
CA VAL A 167 -10.63 9.24 -8.83
C VAL A 167 -11.04 10.51 -8.05
N PRO A 168 -12.15 10.53 -7.26
CA PRO A 168 -12.54 11.74 -6.52
C PRO A 168 -11.50 12.18 -5.49
N ARG A 169 -10.88 11.22 -4.78
CA ARG A 169 -9.85 11.52 -3.78
C ARG A 169 -8.59 12.06 -4.43
N MET A 170 -8.18 11.47 -5.55
CA MET A 170 -6.98 11.90 -6.28
C MET A 170 -7.13 13.32 -6.86
N VAL A 171 -8.32 13.66 -7.37
CA VAL A 171 -8.64 15.04 -7.79
C VAL A 171 -8.50 16.02 -6.63
N ASN A 172 -9.04 15.68 -5.45
CA ASN A 172 -8.93 16.54 -4.28
C ASN A 172 -7.48 16.70 -3.81
N PHE A 173 -6.70 15.61 -3.82
CA PHE A 173 -5.28 15.66 -3.48
C PHE A 173 -4.50 16.57 -4.42
N ALA A 174 -4.68 16.45 -5.73
CA ALA A 174 -4.00 17.31 -6.71
C ALA A 174 -4.35 18.80 -6.51
N ARG A 175 -5.63 19.08 -6.23
CA ARG A 175 -6.11 20.44 -5.91
C ARG A 175 -5.48 20.97 -4.62
N GLU A 176 -5.48 20.17 -3.55
CA GLU A 176 -4.90 20.53 -2.25
C GLU A 176 -3.40 20.80 -2.39
N ALA A 177 -2.66 19.96 -3.12
CA ALA A 177 -1.24 20.17 -3.38
C ALA A 177 -1.00 21.49 -4.14
N ALA A 178 -1.79 21.77 -5.18
CA ALA A 178 -1.65 23.01 -5.96
C ALA A 178 -1.90 24.29 -5.13
N LEU A 179 -2.73 24.21 -4.09
CA LEU A 179 -3.01 25.34 -3.20
C LEU A 179 -1.85 25.66 -2.26
N HIS A 180 -1.07 24.65 -1.86
CA HIS A 180 0.04 24.80 -0.92
C HIS A 180 1.40 24.94 -1.60
N GLU A 181 1.48 24.72 -2.92
CA GLU A 181 2.69 24.88 -3.71
C GLU A 181 3.00 26.36 -3.98
N GLN A 182 4.25 26.76 -3.75
CA GLN A 182 4.71 28.13 -3.92
C GLN A 182 5.23 28.37 -5.34
N ASP A 183 5.85 27.35 -5.96
CA ASP A 183 6.35 27.46 -7.32
C ASP A 183 5.19 27.52 -8.33
N ALA A 184 5.19 28.56 -9.16
CA ALA A 184 4.19 28.75 -10.19
C ALA A 184 4.23 27.67 -11.27
N ALA A 185 5.42 27.17 -11.62
CA ALA A 185 5.56 26.11 -12.62
C ALA A 185 4.97 24.79 -12.09
N GLN A 186 5.36 24.41 -10.87
CA GLN A 186 4.84 23.20 -10.23
C GLN A 186 3.32 23.26 -9.97
N ARG A 187 2.78 24.43 -9.59
CA ARG A 187 1.31 24.63 -9.53
C ARG A 187 0.62 24.37 -10.86
N GLY A 188 1.23 24.81 -11.97
CA GLY A 188 0.73 24.54 -13.32
C GLY A 188 0.66 23.04 -13.64
N VAL A 189 1.69 22.28 -13.25
CA VAL A 189 1.71 20.81 -13.38
C VAL A 189 0.57 20.16 -12.59
N LEU A 190 0.40 20.56 -11.32
CA LEU A 190 -0.66 20.01 -10.46
C LEU A 190 -2.08 20.36 -10.96
N ALA A 191 -2.28 21.56 -11.52
CA ALA A 191 -3.54 21.95 -12.15
C ALA A 191 -3.83 21.12 -13.42
N ALA A 192 -2.80 20.83 -14.23
CA ALA A 192 -2.92 19.96 -15.40
C ALA A 192 -3.24 18.50 -14.99
N LEU A 193 -2.65 18.01 -13.91
CA LEU A 193 -2.98 16.72 -13.30
C LEU A 193 -4.44 16.67 -12.86
N GLU A 194 -4.90 17.66 -12.10
CA GLU A 194 -6.30 17.77 -11.68
C GLU A 194 -7.25 17.73 -12.88
N GLY A 195 -6.95 18.52 -13.92
CA GLY A 195 -7.73 18.56 -15.16
C GLY A 195 -7.78 17.21 -15.87
N SER A 196 -6.67 16.47 -15.89
CA SER A 196 -6.57 15.14 -16.49
C SER A 196 -7.39 14.10 -15.71
N LEU A 197 -7.29 14.12 -14.38
CA LEU A 197 -8.06 13.23 -13.49
C LEU A 197 -9.58 13.49 -13.58
N ARG A 198 -10.00 14.75 -13.75
CA ARG A 198 -11.43 15.09 -13.91
C ARG A 198 -12.04 14.50 -15.18
N LYS A 199 -11.26 14.35 -16.25
CA LYS A 199 -11.70 13.70 -17.49
C LYS A 199 -11.86 12.19 -17.34
N ALA A 200 -11.21 11.59 -16.34
CA ALA A 200 -11.25 10.17 -16.03
C ALA A 200 -12.32 9.77 -15.00
N ARG A 201 -13.23 10.70 -14.63
CA ARG A 201 -14.37 10.39 -13.75
C ARG A 201 -15.41 9.46 -14.39
#